data_AF-A0A958SZV3-F1
#
_entry.id   AF-A0A958SZV3-F1
#
_cell.length_a   1.000
_cell.length_b   1.000
_cell.length_c   1.000
_cell.angle_alpha   90.00
_cell.angle_beta   90.00
_cell.angle_gamma   90.00
#
_symmetry.space_group_name_H-M   'P 1'
#
loop_
_entity.id
_entity.type
_entity.pdbx_description
1 polymer ?
#
loop_
_entity_poly.entity_id
_entity_poly.type
_entity_poly.pdbx_seq_one_letter_code
_entity_poly.pdbx_strand_id
1 'polypeptide(L)' 'MLDNFYTLKSLSTEGNKTKALITINKDHEVFKGHFPGNPVTPGVCMMQIIKELTEDVVGKKLFMQASSNIKFMALINP' A
#
# COMPACT_ATOMS: atom_id res chain seq x y z
N MET A 1 -8.81 -0.03 8.41
CA MET A 1 -7.81 1.08 8.51
C MET A 1 -7.52 1.68 7.14
N LEU A 2 -7.40 0.86 6.10
CA LEU A 2 -7.32 1.30 4.69
C LEU A 2 -8.59 0.97 3.91
N ASP A 3 -9.74 0.88 4.58
CA ASP A 3 -10.99 0.55 3.91
C ASP A 3 -11.27 1.60 2.82
N ASN A 4 -11.42 1.14 1.58
CA ASN A 4 -11.54 2.00 0.39
C ASN A 4 -10.34 2.94 0.12
N PHE A 5 -9.14 2.65 0.67
CA PHE A 5 -7.93 3.43 0.39
C PHE A 5 -7.32 3.12 -0.97
N TYR A 6 -7.39 1.86 -1.41
CA TYR A 6 -6.88 1.46 -2.73
C TYR A 6 -7.78 0.39 -3.35
N THR A 7 -7.62 0.19 -4.66
CA THR A 7 -8.24 -0.91 -5.39
C THR A 7 -7.18 -1.69 -6.14
N LEU A 8 -7.21 -3.01 -6.01
CA LEU A 8 -6.39 -3.92 -6.81
C LEU A 8 -6.94 -4.01 -8.23
N LYS A 9 -6.12 -3.69 -9.23
CA LYS A 9 -6.46 -3.78 -10.66
C LYS A 9 -5.98 -5.08 -11.29
N SER A 10 -4.79 -5.53 -10.91
CA SER A 10 -4.27 -6.84 -11.32
C SER A 10 -3.25 -7.36 -10.32
N LEU A 11 -3.16 -8.68 -10.24
CA LEU A 11 -2.19 -9.41 -9.43
C LEU A 11 -1.71 -10.59 -10.27
N SER A 12 -0.40 -10.68 -10.51
CA SER A 12 0.19 -11.80 -11.22
C SER A 12 1.43 -12.30 -10.49
N THR A 13 1.56 -13.62 -10.40
CA THR A 13 2.69 -14.28 -9.74
C THR A 13 3.42 -15.15 -10.76
N GLU A 14 4.73 -14.93 -10.87
CA GLU A 14 5.65 -15.68 -11.71
C GLU A 14 6.77 -16.23 -10.81
N GLY A 15 6.71 -17.52 -10.48
CA GLY A 15 7.61 -18.14 -9.52
C GLY A 15 7.52 -17.46 -8.14
N ASN A 16 8.64 -16.92 -7.66
CA ASN A 16 8.73 -16.22 -6.38
C ASN A 16 8.52 -14.71 -6.49
N LYS A 17 8.05 -14.21 -7.64
CA LYS A 17 7.84 -12.78 -7.87
C LYS A 17 6.37 -12.51 -8.12
N THR A 18 5.80 -11.62 -7.33
CA THR A 18 4.46 -11.09 -7.55
C THR A 18 4.52 -9.65 -8.02
N LYS A 19 3.70 -9.32 -9.01
CA LYS A 19 3.45 -7.96 -9.49
C LYS A 19 1.99 -7.61 -9.19
N ALA A 20 1.76 -6.46 -8.59
CA ALA A 20 0.43 -5.93 -8.34
C ALA A 20 0.30 -4.54 -8.98
N LEU A 21 -0.84 -4.29 -9.63
CA LEU A 21 -1.23 -2.96 -10.08
C LEU A 21 -2.37 -2.48 -9.19
N ILE A 22 -2.22 -1.31 -8.58
CA ILE A 22 -3.22 -0.72 -7.70
C ILE A 22 -3.57 0.70 -8.13
N THR A 23 -4.74 1.16 -7.71
CA THR A 23 -5.14 2.57 -7.78
C THR A 23 -5.41 3.07 -6.37
N ILE A 24 -4.77 4.17 -5.97
CA ILE A 24 -5.04 4.83 -4.68
C ILE A 24 -6.28 5.72 -4.83
N ASN A 25 -7.15 5.68 -3.83
CA ASN A 25 -8.32 6.53 -3.77
C ASN A 25 -7.93 7.92 -3.27
N LYS A 26 -7.84 8.88 -4.19
CA LYS A 26 -7.48 10.27 -3.87
C LYS A 26 -8.41 10.97 -2.87
N ASP A 27 -9.65 10.49 -2.76
CA ASP A 27 -10.68 11.09 -1.91
C ASP A 27 -10.72 10.47 -0.50
N HIS A 28 -9.77 9.58 -0.17
CA HIS A 28 -9.69 8.95 1.14
C HIS A 28 -9.35 9.94 2.25
N GLU A 29 -9.99 9.78 3.42
CA GLU A 29 -9.91 10.76 4.52
C GLU A 29 -8.51 10.98 5.09
N VAL A 30 -7.61 9.99 4.94
CA VAL A 30 -6.21 10.11 5.36
C VAL A 30 -5.51 11.32 4.74
N PHE A 31 -5.88 11.70 3.52
CA PHE A 31 -5.31 12.86 2.83
C PHE A 31 -5.77 14.19 3.40
N LYS A 32 -6.90 14.24 4.14
CA LYS A 32 -7.31 15.44 4.88
C LYS A 32 -6.30 15.79 5.98
N GLY A 33 -5.63 14.78 6.55
CA GLY A 33 -4.65 14.93 7.62
C GLY A 33 -3.18 14.86 7.18
N HIS A 34 -2.90 14.41 5.95
CA HIS A 34 -1.54 14.11 5.51
C HIS A 34 -1.26 14.65 4.09
N PHE A 35 -0.97 15.93 3.91
CA PHE A 35 -1.04 17.03 4.89
C PHE A 35 -2.14 18.01 4.46
N PRO A 36 -2.77 18.75 5.40
CA PRO A 36 -3.76 19.75 5.04
C PRO A 36 -3.21 20.73 3.99
N GLY A 37 -3.87 20.82 2.83
CA GLY A 37 -3.46 21.69 1.71
C GLY A 37 -2.34 21.15 0.82
N ASN A 38 -1.66 20.05 1.20
CA ASN A 38 -0.65 19.38 0.37
C ASN A 38 -0.67 17.86 0.64
N PRO A 39 -1.63 17.12 0.05
CA PRO A 39 -1.82 15.72 0.35
C PRO A 39 -0.69 14.86 -0.21
N VAL A 40 -0.19 13.94 0.61
CA VAL A 40 0.88 13.00 0.31
C VAL A 40 0.49 11.64 0.86
N THR A 41 0.73 10.57 0.12
CA THR A 41 0.49 9.20 0.58
C THR A 41 1.38 8.86 1.79
N PRO A 42 0.81 8.48 2.95
CA PRO A 42 1.62 8.08 4.09
C PRO A 42 2.39 6.79 3.81
N GLY A 43 3.64 6.72 4.22
CA GLY A 43 4.47 5.51 4.06
C GLY A 43 3.87 4.28 4.76
N VAL A 44 3.21 4.47 5.90
CA VAL A 44 2.51 3.40 6.63
C VAL A 44 1.37 2.78 5.82
N CYS A 45 0.67 3.58 5.00
CA CYS A 45 -0.38 3.07 4.11
C CYS A 45 0.23 2.20 3.01
N MET A 46 1.38 2.59 2.45
CA MET A 46 2.09 1.79 1.46
C MET A 46 2.54 0.44 2.04
N MET A 47 3.07 0.44 3.27
CA MET A 47 3.50 -0.80 3.95
C MET A 47 2.33 -1.73 4.25
N GLN A 48 1.17 -1.18 4.63
CA GLN A 48 -0.04 -1.95 4.87
C GLN A 48 -0.57 -2.58 3.57
N ILE A 49 -0.54 -1.87 2.44
CA ILE A 49 -0.87 -2.44 1.12
C ILE A 49 0.05 -3.63 0.80
N ILE A 50 1.37 -3.49 1.00
CA ILE A 50 2.33 -4.57 0.76
C ILE A 50 1.98 -5.79 1.62
N LYS A 51 1.65 -5.58 2.90
CA LYS A 51 1.24 -6.63 3.83
C LYS A 51 -0.02 -7.34 3.32
N GLU A 52 -1.09 -6.60 2.98
CA GLU A 52 -2.36 -7.15 2.50
C GLU A 52 -2.21 -7.94 1.20
N LEU A 53 -1.50 -7.38 0.21
CA LEU A 53 -1.21 -8.10 -1.03
C LEU A 53 -0.36 -9.35 -0.81
N THR A 54 0.56 -9.33 0.17
CA THR A 54 1.34 -10.51 0.51
C THR A 54 0.47 -11.57 1.18
N GLU A 55 -0.45 -11.18 2.09
CA GLU A 55 -1.43 -12.10 2.69
C GLU A 55 -2.27 -12.80 1.62
N ASP A 56 -2.74 -12.06 0.62
CA ASP A 56 -3.53 -12.59 -0.49
C ASP A 56 -2.73 -13.61 -1.31
N VAL A 57 -1.47 -13.30 -1.63
CA VAL A 57 -0.59 -14.19 -2.40
C VAL A 57 -0.26 -15.48 -1.66
N VAL A 58 0.00 -15.41 -0.35
CA VAL A 58 0.38 -16.60 0.44
C VAL A 58 -0.81 -17.33 1.05
N GLY A 59 -2.02 -16.77 0.94
CA GLY A 59 -3.27 -17.32 1.47
C GLY A 59 -3.30 -17.42 3.00
N LYS A 60 -2.59 -16.53 3.71
CA LYS A 60 -2.46 -16.56 5.18
C LYS A 60 -2.45 -15.16 5.74
N LYS A 61 -2.96 -15.02 6.97
CA LYS A 61 -2.78 -13.80 7.75
C LYS A 61 -1.33 -13.66 8.20
N LEU A 62 -0.81 -12.45 8.05
CA LEU A 62 0.58 -12.12 8.34
C LEU A 62 0.63 -10.99 9.37
N PHE A 63 1.76 -10.93 10.07
CA PHE A 63 2.10 -9.81 10.93
C PHE A 63 3.50 -9.34 10.55
N MET A 64 3.65 -8.05 10.26
CA MET A 64 4.95 -7.48 9.90
C MET A 64 5.79 -7.33 11.17
N GLN A 65 6.75 -8.23 11.36
CA GLN A 65 7.63 -8.21 12.54
C GLN A 65 8.75 -7.16 12.42
N ALA A 66 9.41 -7.13 11.27
CA ALA A 66 10.51 -6.22 10.98
C ALA A 66 10.65 -6.01 9.47
N SER A 67 11.36 -4.95 9.08
CA SER A 67 11.78 -4.71 7.69
C SER A 67 13.22 -4.23 7.72
N SER A 68 14.08 -4.89 6.95
CA SER A 68 15.54 -4.61 6.98
C SER A 68 15.89 -3.24 6.39
N ASN A 69 15.15 -2.81 5.38
CA ASN A 69 15.34 -1.50 4.75
C ASN A 69 14.05 -1.08 4.03
N ILE A 70 13.59 0.15 4.28
CA ILE A 70 12.47 0.77 3.58
C ILE A 70 12.94 2.15 3.13
N LYS A 71 12.79 2.43 1.84
CA LYS A 71 13.17 3.73 1.26
C LYS A 71 12.03 4.30 0.42
N PHE A 72 11.51 5.45 0.85
CA PHE A 72 10.52 6.22 0.11
C PHE A 72 11.27 7.17 -0.84
N MET A 73 11.51 6.71 -2.08
CA MET A 73 12.34 7.41 -3.06
C MET A 73 11.67 8.64 -3.66
N ALA A 74 10.34 8.68 -3.68
CA ALA A 74 9.55 9.77 -4.23
C ALA A 74 8.27 9.96 -3.42
N LEU A 75 7.74 11.18 -3.44
CA LEU A 75 6.40 11.46 -2.93
C LEU A 75 5.37 10.88 -3.89
N ILE A 76 4.38 10.18 -3.34
CA ILE A 76 3.21 9.72 -4.09
C ILE A 76 2.05 10.66 -3.74
N ASN A 77 1.71 11.53 -4.67
CA ASN A 77 0.52 12.36 -4.57
C ASN A 77 -0.70 11.53 -4.99
N PRO A 78 -1.84 11.66 -4.30
CA PRO A 78 -3.08 11.04 -4.71
C PRO A 78 -3.58 11.51 -6.08
#